data_AF-A0A356BUE5-F1
#
_entry.id   AF-A0A356BUE5-F1
#
_cell.length_a   1.000
_cell.length_b   1.000
_cell.length_c   1.000
_cell.angle_alpha   90.00
_cell.angle_beta   90.00
_cell.angle_gamma   90.00
#
_symmetry.space_group_name_H-M   'P 1'
#
loop_
_entity.id
_entity.type
_entity.pdbx_description
1 polymer ?
#
loop_
_entity_poly.entity_id
_entity_poly.type
_entity_poly.pdbx_seq_one_letter_code
_entity_poly.pdbx_strand_id
1 'polypeptide(L)' 'YALYPHMDVYNNMAFGLKLRKFPKDQIDKRVKDAAKLLGIENLLDRKPKALSGGQRQRVAVGRAIVREPKVFL' A
#
# COMPACT_ATOMS: atom_id res chain seq x y z
N TYR A 1 -2.76 -1.55 13.39
CA TYR A 1 -2.28 -1.65 11.99
C TYR A 1 -0.86 -2.23 11.98
N ALA A 2 -0.70 -3.50 11.63
CA ALA A 2 0.62 -4.14 11.55
C ALA A 2 1.33 -3.78 10.22
N LEU A 3 1.72 -2.51 10.09
CA LEU A 3 2.57 -2.04 8.99
C LEU A 3 4.03 -2.37 9.29
N TYR A 4 4.82 -2.67 8.26
CA TYR A 4 6.26 -2.87 8.40
C TYR A 4 6.92 -1.51 8.69
N PRO A 5 7.50 -1.30 9.89
CA PRO A 5 7.93 0.03 10.34
C PRO A 5 9.18 0.55 9.62
N HIS A 6 9.96 -0.37 9.04
CA HIS A 6 11.18 -0.07 8.29
C HIS A 6 10.93 0.25 6.81
N MET A 7 9.75 -0.07 6.29
CA MET A 7 9.32 0.21 4.91
C MET A 7 8.50 1.50 4.86
N ASP A 8 8.58 2.24 3.75
CA ASP A 8 7.64 3.32 3.44
C ASP A 8 6.24 2.78 3.05
N VAL A 9 5.28 3.68 2.80
CA VAL A 9 3.91 3.32 2.40
C VAL A 9 3.89 2.54 1.10
N TYR A 10 4.64 2.98 0.09
CA TYR A 10 4.72 2.30 -1.20
C TYR A 10 5.15 0.84 -1.03
N ASN A 11 6.24 0.61 -0.30
CA ASN A 11 6.79 -0.71 -0.05
C ASN A 11 5.89 -1.56 0.83
N ASN A 12 5.20 -0.97 1.80
CA ASN A 12 4.18 -1.66 2.59
C ASN A 12 3.07 -2.23 1.69
N MET A 13 2.57 -1.43 0.75
CA MET A 13 1.54 -1.83 -0.22
C MET A 13 2.09 -2.85 -1.23
N ALA A 14 3.25 -2.57 -1.81
CA ALA A 14 3.87 -3.40 -2.84
C ALA A 14 4.32 -4.80 -2.35
N PHE A 15 4.57 -4.97 -1.05
CA PHE A 15 5.23 -6.17 -0.50
C PHE A 15 4.58 -7.48 -0.96
N GLY A 16 3.25 -7.58 -0.90
CA GLY A 16 2.53 -8.79 -1.30
C GLY A 16 2.64 -9.11 -2.80
N LEU A 17 2.72 -8.08 -3.64
CA LEU A 17 2.89 -8.24 -5.09
C LEU A 17 4.33 -8.63 -5.44
N LYS A 18 5.32 -8.04 -4.76
CA LYS A 18 6.75 -8.41 -4.90
C LYS A 18 6.97 -9.88 -4.56
N LEU A 19 6.38 -10.38 -3.47
CA LEU A 19 6.46 -11.80 -3.09
C LEU A 19 5.87 -12.74 -4.15
N ARG A 20 4.83 -12.28 -4.87
CA ARG A 20 4.21 -13.01 -5.99
C ARG A 20 4.91 -12.78 -7.33
N LYS A 21 6.07 -12.11 -7.34
CA LYS A 21 6.90 -11.84 -8.53
C LYS A 21 6.17 -11.08 -9.64
N PHE A 22 5.25 -10.19 -9.27
CA PHE A 22 4.63 -9.30 -10.26
C PHE A 22 5.69 -8.40 -10.94
N PRO A 23 5.55 -8.10 -12.24
CA PRO A 23 6.39 -7.12 -12.92
C PRO A 23 6.36 -5.74 -12.25
N LYS A 24 7.49 -5.02 -12.25
CA LYS A 24 7.65 -3.76 -11.51
C LYS A 24 6.66 -2.68 -11.94
N ASP A 25 6.38 -2.58 -13.23
CA ASP A 25 5.40 -1.69 -13.85
C ASP A 25 3.97 -1.99 -13.38
N GLN A 26 3.60 -3.27 -13.26
CA GLN A 26 2.30 -3.67 -12.72
C GLN A 26 2.17 -3.35 -11.23
N ILE A 27 3.23 -3.54 -10.46
CA ILE A 27 3.26 -3.17 -9.03
C ILE A 27 3.06 -1.66 -8.89
N ASP A 28 3.82 -0.87 -9.65
CA ASP A 28 3.77 0.60 -9.58
C ASP A 28 2.37 1.11 -9.92
N LYS A 29 1.78 0.62 -11.02
CA LYS A 29 0.41 0.97 -11.43
C LYS A 29 -0.60 0.66 -10.33
N ARG A 30 -0.63 -0.58 -9.83
CA ARG A 30 -1.57 -1.02 -8.79
C ARG A 30 -1.44 -0.22 -7.50
N VAL A 31 -0.20 0.07 -7.06
CA VAL A 31 0.05 0.85 -5.85
C VAL A 31 -0.41 2.29 -6.02
N LYS A 32 -0.12 2.93 -7.16
CA LYS A 32 -0.56 4.30 -7.45
C LYS A 32 -2.07 4.42 -7.56
N ASP A 33 -2.73 3.48 -8.23
CA ASP A 33 -4.18 3.44 -8.37
C ASP A 33 -4.86 3.29 -6.99
N ALA A 34 -4.37 2.36 -6.16
CA ALA A 34 -4.87 2.18 -4.80
C ALA A 34 -4.59 3.38 -3.90
N ALA A 35 -3.41 4.00 -4.02
CA ALA A 35 -3.05 5.19 -3.26
C ALA A 35 -3.96 6.38 -3.61
N LYS A 36 -4.30 6.53 -4.89
CA LYS A 36 -5.23 7.56 -5.38
C LYS A 36 -6.64 7.35 -4.86
N LEU A 37 -7.14 6.12 -4.95
CA LEU A 37 -8.45 5.76 -4.42
C LEU A 37 -8.57 6.07 -2.92
N LEU A 38 -7.49 5.90 -2.17
CA LEU A 38 -7.44 6.10 -0.72
C LEU A 38 -6.99 7.50 -0.30
N GLY A 39 -6.67 8.40 -1.24
CA GLY A 39 -6.15 9.74 -0.95
C GLY A 39 -4.87 9.73 -0.10
N ILE A 40 -3.91 8.89 -0.48
CA ILE A 40 -2.60 8.73 0.19
C ILE A 40 -1.42 8.82 -0.78
N GLU A 41 -1.60 9.33 -2.01
CA GLU A 41 -0.52 9.42 -3.02
C GLU A 41 0.69 10.20 -2.51
N ASN A 42 0.44 11.33 -1.83
CA ASN A 42 1.48 12.18 -1.25
C ASN A 42 2.19 11.57 -0.02
N LEU A 43 1.77 10.38 0.41
CA LEU A 43 2.34 9.67 1.55
C LEU A 43 3.19 8.46 1.14
N LEU A 44 3.27 8.13 -0.16
CA LEU A 44 3.93 6.93 -0.67
C LEU A 44 5.37 6.76 -0.16
N ASP A 45 6.13 7.86 -0.03
CA ASP A 45 7.52 7.86 0.42
C ASP A 45 7.68 8.00 1.95
N ARG A 46 6.57 8.11 2.69
CA ARG A 46 6.60 8.28 4.15
C ARG A 46 6.67 6.93 4.86
N LYS A 47 7.39 6.89 5.98
CA LYS A 47 7.39 5.72 6.89
C LYS A 47 6.16 5.75 7.83
N PRO A 48 5.66 4.60 8.30
CA PRO A 48 4.48 4.52 9.18
C PRO A 48 4.51 5.43 10.43
N LYS A 49 5.70 5.70 10.97
CA LYS A 49 5.89 6.60 12.12
C LYS A 49 5.53 8.07 11.83
N ALA A 50 5.55 8.48 10.56
CA ALA A 50 5.21 9.84 10.13
C ALA A 50 3.74 9.99 9.72
N LEU A 51 2.93 8.95 9.92
CA LEU A 51 1.51 8.93 9.53
C LEU A 51 0.62 9.11 10.76
N SER A 52 -0.53 9.74 10.57
CA SER A 52 -1.61 9.72 11.56
C SER A 52 -2.23 8.31 11.68
N GLY A 53 -3.04 8.08 12.71
CA GLY A 53 -3.75 6.80 12.90
C GLY A 53 -4.63 6.45 11.69
N GLY A 54 -5.44 7.40 11.21
CA GLY A 54 -6.30 7.20 10.03
C GLY A 54 -5.52 7.00 8.73
N GLN A 55 -4.37 7.67 8.56
CA GLN A 55 -3.48 7.40 7.42
C GLN A 55 -2.93 5.97 7.47
N ARG A 56 -2.49 5.48 8.63
CA ARG A 56 -2.04 4.08 8.79
C ARG A 56 -3.15 3.07 8.47
N GLN A 57 -4.40 3.40 8.82
CA GLN A 57 -5.56 2.58 8.45
C GLN A 57 -5.71 2.48 6.95
N ARG A 58 -5.69 3.61 6.25
CA ARG A 58 -5.80 3.64 4.78
C ARG A 58 -4.67 2.85 4.12
N VAL A 59 -3.44 2.96 4.60
CA VAL A 59 -2.32 2.13 4.10
C VAL A 59 -2.58 0.64 4.31
N ALA A 60 -3.11 0.23 5.46
CA ALA A 60 -3.44 -1.16 5.74
C ALA A 60 -4.54 -1.69 4.79
N VAL A 61 -5.56 -0.88 4.50
CA VAL A 61 -6.58 -1.18 3.49
C VAL A 61 -5.95 -1.27 2.09
N GLY A 62 -5.05 -0.34 1.76
CA GLY A 62 -4.32 -0.33 0.49
C GLY A 62 -3.55 -1.63 0.22
N ARG A 63 -2.96 -2.23 1.26
CA ARG A 63 -2.30 -3.55 1.16
C ARG A 63 -3.22 -4.68 0.71
N ALA A 64 -4.52 -4.59 1.01
CA ALA A 64 -5.53 -5.52 0.53
C ALA A 64 -5.96 -5.18 -0.90
N ILE A 65 -6.22 -3.89 -1.18
CA ILE A 65 -6.71 -3.42 -2.48
C ILE A 65 -5.75 -3.74 -3.63
N VAL A 66 -4.44 -3.55 -3.44
CA VAL A 66 -3.45 -3.78 -4.52
C VAL A 66 -3.41 -5.24 -5.00
N ARG A 67 -3.96 -6.18 -4.23
CA ARG A 67 -4.05 -7.60 -4.60
C ARG A 67 -5.25 -7.92 -5.49
N GLU A 68 -6.14 -6.96 -5.76
CA GLU A 68 -7.38 -7.12 -6.53
C GLU A 68 -8.17 -8.39 -6.13
N PRO A 69 -8.54 -8.55 -4.85
CA PRO A 69 -9.32 -9.71 -4.44
C PRO A 69 -10.72 -9.63 -5.05
N LYS A 70 -11.27 -10.79 -5.44
CA LYS A 70 -12.65 -10.89 -5.97
C LYS A 70 -13.71 -10.52 -4.92
N VAL A 71 -13.38 -10.61 -3.63
CA VAL A 71 -14.25 -10.30 -2.49
C VAL A 71 -13.42 -9.62 -1.40
N PHE A 72 -13.94 -8.55 -0.80
CA PHE A 72 -13.45 -7.96 0.45
C PHE A 72 -14.36 -8.42 1.60
N LEU A 73 -13.79 -8.81 2.74
CA LEU A 73 -14.49 -9.23 3.97
C LEU A 73 -14.30 -8.20 5.08
#